data_AF-A0A1F2ZJT4-F1
#
_entry.id   AF-A0A1F2ZJT4-F1
#
_cell.length_a   1.000
_cell.length_b   1.000
_cell.length_c   1.000
_cell.angle_alpha   90.00
_cell.angle_beta   90.00
_cell.angle_gamma   90.00
#
_symmetry.space_group_name_H-M   'P 1'
#
loop_
_entity.id
_entity.type
_entity.pdbx_description
1 polymer ?
#
loop_
_entity_poly.entity_id
_entity_poly.type
_entity_poly.pdbx_seq_one_letter_code
_entity_poly.pdbx_strand_id
1 'polypeptide(L)' 'MKNKKAEKTVLKLLNEFEKIRKHKGFSHDKLAELSGLNRSTISLLESKKITPTILTCLKIAGALDIDLHELLEQVS' A
#
# COMPACT_ATOMS: atom_id res chain seq x y z
N MET A 1 1.43 16.26 -19.22
CA MET A 1 0.14 16.19 -18.48
C MET A 1 0.24 15.08 -17.46
N LYS A 2 0.18 15.39 -16.16
CA LYS A 2 0.10 14.37 -15.11
C LYS A 2 -1.24 13.63 -15.25
N ASN A 3 -1.20 12.30 -15.34
CA ASN A 3 -2.41 11.49 -15.42
C ASN A 3 -3.13 11.52 -14.05
N LYS A 4 -3.97 12.53 -13.85
CA LYS A 4 -4.69 12.78 -12.60
C LYS A 4 -5.51 11.58 -12.12
N LYS A 5 -6.02 10.74 -13.05
CA LYS A 5 -6.75 9.53 -12.68
C LYS A 5 -5.82 8.52 -12.01
N ALA A 6 -4.68 8.22 -12.62
CA ALA A 6 -3.70 7.29 -12.06
C ALA A 6 -3.19 7.74 -10.69
N GLU A 7 -2.87 9.03 -10.53
CA GLU A 7 -2.44 9.59 -9.23
C GLU A 7 -3.52 9.42 -8.15
N LYS A 8 -4.79 9.65 -8.50
CA LYS A 8 -5.92 9.45 -7.59
C LYS A 8 -6.11 7.98 -7.20
N THR A 9 -5.96 7.06 -8.15
CA THR A 9 -6.03 5.61 -7.89
C THR A 9 -4.92 5.17 -6.93
N VAL A 10 -3.68 5.61 -7.16
CA VAL A 10 -2.55 5.31 -6.26
C VAL A 10 -2.81 5.86 -4.85
N LEU A 11 -3.33 7.09 -4.73
CA LEU A 11 -3.64 7.69 -3.44
C LEU A 11 -4.68 6.87 -2.66
N LYS A 12 -5.76 6.44 -3.32
CA LYS A 12 -6.77 5.59 -2.70
C LYS A 12 -6.20 4.23 -2.28
N LEU A 13 -5.39 3.60 -3.14
CA LEU A 13 -4.74 2.32 -2.84
C LEU A 13 -3.88 2.41 -1.58
N LEU A 14 -3.05 3.44 -1.46
CA LEU A 14 -2.21 3.67 -0.27
C LEU A 14 -3.04 3.89 1.00
N ASN A 15 -4.19 4.57 0.88
CA ASN A 15 -5.10 4.75 2.02
C ASN A 15 -5.72 3.42 2.46
N GLU A 16 -6.13 2.56 1.51
CA GLU A 16 -6.72 1.26 1.86
C GLU A 16 -5.68 0.31 2.48
N PHE A 17 -4.45 0.27 1.97
CA PHE A 17 -3.36 -0.46 2.63
C PHE A 17 -3.15 -0.01 4.09
N GLU A 18 -3.09 1.30 4.32
CA GLU A 18 -2.95 1.86 5.68
C GLU A 18 -4.12 1.45 6.58
N LYS A 19 -5.35 1.48 6.04
CA LYS A 19 -6.57 1.15 6.75
C LYS A 19 -6.63 -0.32 7.15
N ILE A 20 -6.31 -1.22 6.21
CA ILE A 20 -6.25 -2.66 6.44
C ILE A 20 -5.14 -3.01 7.43
N ARG A 21 -3.95 -2.40 7.30
CA ARG A 21 -2.85 -2.57 8.26
C ARG A 21 -3.30 -2.23 9.69
N LYS A 22 -3.94 -1.07 9.86
CA LYS A 22 -4.46 -0.64 11.18
C LYS A 22 -5.55 -1.57 11.70
N HIS A 23 -6.45 -2.04 10.83
CA HIS A 23 -7.50 -2.97 11.21
C HIS A 23 -6.94 -4.33 11.69
N LYS A 24 -5.87 -4.81 11.06
CA LYS A 24 -5.12 -6.01 11.50
C LYS A 24 -4.23 -5.78 12.73
N GLY A 25 -4.16 -4.55 13.24
CA GLY A 25 -3.32 -4.20 14.40
C GLY A 25 -1.81 -4.25 14.11
N PHE A 26 -1.40 -4.26 12.83
CA PHE A 26 0.00 -4.35 12.46
C PHE A 26 0.69 -3.00 12.67
N SER A 27 1.87 -2.99 13.30
CA SER A 27 2.75 -1.83 13.29
C SER A 27 3.42 -1.66 11.91
N HIS A 28 4.11 -0.53 11.69
CA HIS A 28 4.96 -0.39 10.50
C HIS A 28 6.06 -1.44 10.46
N ASP A 29 6.65 -1.77 11.61
CA ASP A 29 7.68 -2.80 11.72
C ASP A 29 7.12 -4.19 11.39
N LYS A 30 5.89 -4.48 11.84
CA LYS A 30 5.24 -5.75 11.53
C LYS A 30 4.96 -5.91 10.04
N LEU A 31 4.44 -4.86 9.39
CA LEU A 31 4.20 -4.91 7.95
C LEU A 31 5.51 -4.99 7.16
N ALA A 32 6.56 -4.30 7.62
CA ALA A 32 7.90 -4.36 7.02
C ALA A 32 8.46 -5.79 7.06
N GLU A 33 8.39 -6.46 8.22
CA GLU A 33 8.80 -7.85 8.40
C GLU A 33 8.05 -8.77 7.42
N LEU A 34 6.71 -8.70 7.39
CA LEU A 34 5.88 -9.58 6.56
C LEU A 34 6.05 -9.34 5.05
N SER A 35 6.26 -8.09 4.64
CA SER A 35 6.40 -7.72 3.22
C SER A 35 7.84 -7.81 2.70
N GLY A 36 8.82 -8.01 3.59
CA GLY A 36 10.24 -7.92 3.24
C GLY A 36 10.63 -6.53 2.72
N LEU A 37 9.99 -5.49 3.24
CA LEU A 37 10.29 -4.08 2.96
C LEU A 37 10.91 -3.42 4.18
N ASN A 38 11.56 -2.26 3.98
CA ASN A 38 12.05 -1.47 5.11
C ASN A 38 10.89 -0.74 5.80
N ARG A 39 10.91 -0.66 7.13
CA ARG A 39 9.94 0.15 7.91
C ARG A 39 9.83 1.58 7.38
N SER A 40 10.95 2.21 7.01
CA SER A 40 10.97 3.55 6.43
C SER A 40 10.18 3.62 5.12
N THR A 41 10.23 2.58 4.28
CA THR A 41 9.43 2.50 3.05
C THR A 41 7.94 2.48 3.37
N ILE A 42 7.51 1.67 4.34
CA ILE A 42 6.11 1.63 4.78
C ILE A 42 5.65 3.02 5.26
N SER A 43 6.45 3.68 6.09
CA SER A 43 6.13 5.02 6.61
C SER A 43 6.05 6.08 5.49
N LEU A 44 6.96 6.04 4.51
CA LEU A 44 6.94 6.97 3.36
C LEU A 44 5.75 6.72 2.44
N LEU A 45 5.33 5.46 2.26
CA LEU A 45 4.14 5.10 1.49
C LEU A 45 2.87 5.61 2.17
N GLU A 46 2.71 5.37 3.47
CA GLU A 46 1.54 5.83 4.21
C GLU A 46 1.49 7.34 4.41
N SER A 47 2.64 8.03 4.34
CA SER A 47 2.70 9.50 4.28
C SER A 47 2.63 10.06 2.85
N LYS A 48 2.45 9.20 1.84
CA LYS A 48 2.32 9.57 0.42
C LYS A 48 3.50 10.40 -0.11
N LYS A 49 4.68 10.18 0.46
CA LYS A 49 5.94 10.83 0.05
C LYS A 49 6.62 10.12 -1.10
N ILE A 50 6.30 8.85 -1.34
CA ILE A 50 6.81 8.05 -2.45
C ILE A 50 5.67 7.33 -3.17
N THR A 51 5.85 7.12 -4.46
CA THR A 51 4.95 6.31 -5.29
C THR A 51 5.44 4.85 -5.26
N PRO A 52 4.58 3.87 -4.90
CA PRO A 52 4.97 2.46 -4.94
C PRO A 52 5.17 1.97 -6.37
N THR A 53 6.06 0.99 -6.53
CA THR A 53 6.07 0.15 -7.74
C THR A 53 4.99 -0.93 -7.64
N ILE A 54 4.62 -1.56 -8.75
CA ILE A 54 3.69 -2.71 -8.73
C ILE A 54 4.23 -3.84 -7.82
N LEU A 55 5.54 -4.10 -7.85
CA LEU A 55 6.17 -5.09 -6.97
C LEU A 55 5.99 -4.73 -5.49
N THR A 56 6.12 -3.45 -5.14
CA THR A 56 5.87 -2.96 -3.78
C THR A 56 4.41 -3.19 -3.36
N CYS A 57 3.45 -2.91 -4.25
CA CYS A 57 2.04 -3.16 -4.00
C CYS A 57 1.75 -4.65 -3.77
N LEU A 58 2.30 -5.54 -4.59
CA LEU A 58 2.14 -6.99 -4.44
C LEU A 58 2.69 -7.50 -3.11
N LYS A 59 3.87 -7.02 -2.70
CA LYS A 59 4.46 -7.36 -1.39
C LYS A 59 3.60 -6.92 -0.22
N ILE A 60 3.03 -5.71 -0.28
CA ILE A 60 2.14 -5.20 0.77
C ILE A 60 0.83 -5.97 0.79
N ALA A 61 0.22 -6.23 -0.38
CA ALA A 61 -1.01 -7.00 -0.49
C ALA A 61 -0.84 -8.41 0.08
N GLY A 62 0.24 -9.12 -0.29
CA GLY A 62 0.57 -10.43 0.28
C GLY A 62 0.80 -10.38 1.80
N ALA A 63 1.50 -9.37 2.30
CA ALA A 63 1.73 -9.19 3.74
C ALA A 63 0.45 -8.84 4.53
N LEU A 64 -0.51 -8.19 3.88
CA LEU A 64 -1.83 -7.90 4.43
C LEU A 64 -2.83 -9.03 4.20
N ASP A 65 -2.44 -10.11 3.50
CA ASP A 65 -3.30 -11.24 3.14
C ASP A 65 -4.58 -10.77 2.42
N ILE A 66 -4.38 -10.01 1.33
CA ILE A 66 -5.44 -9.50 0.45
C ILE A 66 -5.03 -9.65 -1.02
N ASP A 67 -6.03 -9.76 -1.90
CA ASP A 67 -5.82 -9.74 -3.33
C ASP A 67 -5.67 -8.30 -3.85
N LEU A 68 -4.56 -8.01 -4.55
CA LEU A 68 -4.28 -6.68 -5.08
C LEU A 68 -5.24 -6.31 -6.24
N HIS A 69 -5.63 -7.26 -7.06
CA HIS A 69 -6.54 -7.04 -8.18
C HIS A 69 -7.93 -6.66 -7.67
N GLU A 70 -8.48 -7.42 -6.72
CA GLU A 70 -9.77 -7.10 -6.09
C GLU A 70 -9.76 -5.71 -5.47
N LEU A 71 -8.68 -5.35 -4.75
CA LEU A 71 -8.54 -4.03 -4.16
C LEU A 71 -8.47 -2.92 -5.23
N LEU A 72 -7.77 -3.17 -6.34
CA LEU A 72 -7.66 -2.23 -7.46
C LEU A 72 -9.01 -1.96 -8.12
N GLU A 73 -9.85 -2.98 -8.32
CA GLU A 73 -11.21 -2.80 -8.85
C GLU A 73 -12.05 -1.86 -7.98
N GLN A 74 -11.92 -1.96 -6.65
CA GLN A 74 -12.65 -1.12 -5.70
C GLN A 74 -12.19 0.35 -5.70
N VAL A 75 -10.91 0.61 -5.99
CA VAL A 75 -10.34 1.97 -5.90
C VAL A 75 -10.16 2.69 -7.24
N SER A 76 -10.20 1.97 -8.37
CA SER A 76 -9.94 2.50 -9.72
C SER A 76 -10.95 3.51 -10.28
#